data_AF-A0A105V492-F1
#
_entry.id   AF-A0A105V492-F1
#
_cell.length_a   1.000
_cell.length_b   1.000
_cell.length_c   1.000
_cell.angle_alpha   90.00
_cell.angle_beta   90.00
_cell.angle_gamma   90.00
#
_symmetry.space_group_name_H-M   'P 1'
#
loop_
_entity.id
_entity.type
_entity.pdbx_description
1 polymer ?
#
loop_
_entity_poly.entity_id
_entity_poly.type
_entity_poly.pdbx_seq_one_letter_code
_entity_poly.pdbx_strand_id
1 'polypeptide(L)'
;MSIRHSHLLKQLETRLSKLRAERDMTKQALREAEAAHVAAGEKVRAVEQEIASLKDATSEPVLTEHALLRYIERVHGIDLDQIRAQMLTPAVTEQIRTLRSCRLPIGNGVILVVEAGVIKTVATKDSREKRIRQVHGLRPVEVRRLQAEEE
;
A
#
# COMPACT_ATOMS: atom_id res chain seq x y z
N MET A 1 16.96 69.87 -7.55
CA MET A 1 16.86 68.50 -7.00
C MET A 1 18.27 68.00 -6.70
N SER A 2 18.57 67.59 -5.46
CA SER A 2 19.91 67.09 -5.09
C SER A 2 20.20 65.74 -5.78
N ILE A 3 21.44 65.55 -6.23
CA ILE A 3 21.92 64.31 -6.89
C ILE A 3 21.61 63.05 -6.06
N ARG A 4 21.65 63.15 -4.72
CA ARG A 4 21.25 62.07 -3.80
C ARG A 4 19.80 61.64 -3.97
N HIS A 5 18.87 62.57 -4.16
CA HIS A 5 17.45 62.26 -4.32
C HIS A 5 17.17 61.53 -5.64
N SER A 6 17.89 61.90 -6.71
CA SER A 6 17.80 61.20 -8.01
C SER A 6 18.31 59.75 -7.92
N HIS A 7 19.45 59.52 -7.24
CA HIS A 7 19.97 58.16 -7.04
C HIS A 7 19.05 57.29 -6.18
N LEU A 8 18.50 57.84 -5.08
CA LEU A 8 17.55 57.13 -4.22
C LEU A 8 16.27 56.77 -4.98
N LEU A 9 15.74 57.67 -5.81
CA LEU A 9 14.57 57.42 -6.64
C LEU A 9 14.79 56.21 -7.57
N LYS A 10 15.90 56.22 -8.33
CA LYS A 10 16.23 55.12 -9.25
C LYS A 10 16.45 53.78 -8.54
N GLN A 11 17.03 53.81 -7.34
CA GLN A 11 17.20 52.62 -6.51
C GLN A 11 15.84 52.05 -6.07
N LEU A 12 14.92 52.92 -5.62
CA LEU A 12 13.58 52.53 -5.21
C LEU A 12 12.74 52.01 -6.38
N GLU A 13 12.83 52.64 -7.56
CA GLU A 13 12.16 52.16 -8.78
C GLU A 13 12.63 50.77 -9.19
N THR A 14 13.94 50.53 -9.13
CA THR A 14 14.53 49.20 -9.40
C THR A 14 14.03 48.17 -8.40
N ARG A 15 14.00 48.51 -7.11
CA ARG A 15 13.50 47.62 -6.06
C ARG A 15 12.00 47.32 -6.22
N LEU A 16 11.21 48.33 -6.57
CA LEU A 16 9.78 48.19 -6.84
C LEU A 16 9.53 47.26 -8.03
N SER A 17 10.30 47.40 -9.11
CA SER A 17 10.22 46.52 -10.27
C SER A 17 10.48 45.06 -9.90
N LYS A 18 11.54 44.79 -9.12
CA LYS A 18 11.86 43.45 -8.63
C LYS A 18 10.75 42.86 -7.76
N LEU A 19 10.25 43.63 -6.79
CA LEU A 19 9.18 43.17 -5.89
C LEU A 19 7.85 42.93 -6.64
N ARG A 20 7.55 43.69 -7.69
CA ARG A 20 6.38 43.45 -8.54
C ARG A 20 6.51 42.13 -9.30
N ALA A 21 7.67 41.88 -9.90
CA ALA A 21 7.93 40.62 -10.59
C ALA A 21 7.83 39.41 -9.63
N GLU A 22 8.43 39.52 -8.44
CA GLU A 22 8.35 38.49 -7.40
C GLU A 22 6.90 38.22 -6.98
N ARG A 23 6.11 39.27 -6.70
CA ARG A 23 4.69 39.15 -6.38
C ARG A 23 3.91 38.45 -7.49
N ASP A 24 4.18 38.80 -8.75
CA ASP A 24 3.47 38.22 -9.89
C ASP A 24 3.82 36.73 -10.07
N MET A 25 5.07 36.34 -9.83
CA MET A 25 5.49 34.93 -9.77
C MET A 25 4.78 34.17 -8.65
N THR A 26 4.75 34.71 -7.43
CA THR A 26 4.06 34.06 -6.30
C THR A 26 2.56 33.93 -6.56
N LYS A 27 1.94 34.94 -7.17
CA LYS A 27 0.52 34.91 -7.55
C LYS A 27 0.23 33.80 -8.56
N GLN A 28 1.13 33.58 -9.51
CA GLN A 28 1.00 32.51 -10.50
C GLN A 28 1.12 31.13 -9.83
N ALA A 29 2.12 30.94 -8.98
CA ALA A 29 2.28 29.69 -8.21
C ALA A 29 1.08 29.39 -7.32
N LEU A 30 0.46 30.42 -6.70
CA LEU A 30 -0.75 30.26 -5.90
C LEU A 30 -1.91 29.70 -6.75
N ARG A 31 -2.13 30.24 -7.95
CA ARG A 31 -3.19 29.75 -8.85
C ARG A 31 -2.98 28.31 -9.27
N GLU A 32 -1.74 27.93 -9.54
CA GLU A 32 -1.38 26.56 -9.89
C GLU A 32 -1.63 25.60 -8.72
N ALA A 33 -1.27 26.02 -7.50
CA ALA A 33 -1.53 25.25 -6.28
C ALA A 33 -3.03 25.12 -5.98
N GLU A 34 -3.81 26.19 -6.16
CA GLU A 34 -5.27 26.17 -6.01
C GLU A 34 -5.92 25.20 -7.01
N ALA A 35 -5.52 25.24 -8.28
CA ALA A 35 -6.00 24.30 -9.29
C ALA A 35 -5.66 22.85 -8.94
N ALA A 36 -4.43 22.60 -8.47
CA ALA A 36 -4.01 21.27 -8.02
C ALA A 36 -4.81 20.80 -6.80
N HIS A 37 -5.12 21.70 -5.86
CA HIS A 37 -5.93 21.40 -4.68
C HIS A 37 -7.35 21.00 -5.07
N VAL A 38 -7.99 21.74 -5.98
CA VAL A 38 -9.33 21.41 -6.49
C VAL A 38 -9.33 20.03 -7.16
N ALA A 39 -8.37 19.77 -8.06
CA ALA A 39 -8.26 18.47 -8.74
C ALA A 39 -7.99 17.31 -7.76
N ALA A 40 -7.22 17.54 -6.70
CA ALA A 40 -7.04 16.54 -5.64
C ALA A 40 -8.33 16.30 -4.85
N GLY A 41 -9.09 17.37 -4.55
CA GLY A 41 -10.39 17.27 -3.88
C GLY A 41 -11.42 16.48 -4.68
N GLU A 42 -11.44 16.63 -6.00
CA GLU A 42 -12.31 15.83 -6.88
C GLU A 42 -11.97 14.33 -6.82
N LYS A 43 -10.69 13.99 -6.82
CA LYS A 43 -10.23 12.59 -6.67
C LYS A 43 -10.65 11.99 -5.34
N VAL A 44 -10.50 12.74 -4.24
CA VAL A 44 -10.93 12.30 -2.91
C VAL A 44 -12.43 12.01 -2.90
N ARG A 45 -13.24 12.94 -3.42
CA ARG A 45 -14.71 12.77 -3.49
C ARG A 45 -15.10 11.56 -4.32
N ALA A 46 -14.44 11.31 -5.44
CA ALA A 46 -14.73 10.13 -6.27
C ALA A 46 -14.49 8.82 -5.49
N VAL A 47 -13.37 8.71 -4.78
CA VAL A 47 -13.06 7.54 -3.95
C VAL A 47 -14.02 7.40 -2.77
N GLU A 48 -14.41 8.51 -2.12
CA GLU A 48 -15.40 8.49 -1.05
C GLU A 48 -16.77 7.99 -1.53
N GLN A 49 -17.20 8.42 -2.73
CA GLN A 49 -18.43 7.96 -3.35
C GLN A 49 -18.37 6.46 -3.70
N GLU A 50 -17.25 5.98 -4.23
CA GLU A 50 -17.05 4.56 -4.51
C GLU A 50 -17.14 3.73 -3.21
N ILE A 51 -16.45 4.16 -2.14
CA ILE A 51 -16.53 3.52 -0.82
C ILE A 51 -17.97 3.50 -0.29
N ALA A 52 -18.69 4.62 -0.38
CA ALA A 52 -20.08 4.70 0.06
C ALA A 52 -20.98 3.75 -0.72
N SER A 53 -20.85 3.74 -2.05
CA SER A 53 -21.62 2.85 -2.92
C SER A 53 -21.39 1.37 -2.61
N LEU A 54 -20.15 0.97 -2.33
CA LEU A 54 -19.81 -0.41 -1.96
C LEU A 54 -20.37 -0.78 -0.58
N LYS A 55 -20.39 0.16 0.36
CA LYS A 55 -20.99 -0.05 1.68
C LYS A 55 -22.51 -0.19 1.60
N ASP A 56 -23.15 0.67 0.81
CA ASP A 56 -24.61 0.70 0.69
C ASP A 56 -25.15 -0.44 -0.18
N ALA A 57 -24.39 -0.88 -1.19
CA ALA A 57 -24.75 -2.02 -2.04
C ALA A 57 -24.63 -3.38 -1.33
N THR A 58 -23.89 -3.44 -0.21
CA THR A 58 -23.67 -4.69 0.52
C THR A 58 -24.63 -4.77 1.70
N SER A 59 -25.70 -5.58 1.58
CA SER A 59 -26.60 -5.88 2.70
C SER A 59 -25.97 -6.81 3.75
N GLU A 60 -24.80 -7.38 3.45
CA GLU A 60 -24.08 -8.29 4.33
C GLU A 60 -23.11 -7.54 5.25
N PRO A 61 -22.96 -7.97 6.52
CA PRO A 61 -22.02 -7.36 7.44
C PRO A 61 -20.58 -7.53 6.96
N VAL A 62 -19.83 -6.42 6.92
CA VAL A 62 -18.40 -6.44 6.56
C VAL A 62 -17.58 -6.95 7.75
N LEU A 63 -16.89 -8.08 7.57
CA LEU A 63 -15.94 -8.61 8.55
C LEU A 63 -14.53 -8.07 8.28
N THR A 64 -13.96 -7.39 9.27
CA THR A 64 -12.56 -6.95 9.20
C THR A 64 -11.62 -8.12 9.49
N GLU A 65 -10.41 -8.09 8.93
CA GLU A 65 -9.36 -9.07 9.24
C GLU A 65 -9.08 -9.12 10.76
N HIS A 66 -9.09 -7.97 11.44
CA HIS A 66 -8.90 -7.91 12.88
C HIS A 66 -10.01 -8.68 13.63
N ALA A 67 -11.28 -8.51 13.22
CA ALA A 67 -12.39 -9.23 13.84
C ALA A 67 -12.26 -10.75 13.63
N LEU A 68 -11.84 -11.18 12.43
CA LEU A 68 -11.61 -12.59 12.13
C LEU A 68 -10.48 -13.18 12.98
N LEU A 69 -9.35 -12.46 13.08
CA LEU A 69 -8.22 -12.86 13.93
C LEU A 69 -8.64 -13.00 15.40
N ARG A 70 -9.39 -12.04 15.94
CA ARG A 70 -9.90 -12.11 17.32
C ARG A 70 -10.86 -13.26 17.55
N TYR A 71 -11.72 -13.55 16.57
CA TYR A 71 -12.62 -14.69 16.65
C TYR A 71 -11.83 -16.01 16.68
N ILE A 72 -10.84 -16.16 15.80
CA ILE A 72 -9.94 -17.31 15.77
C ILE A 72 -9.19 -17.50 17.10
N GLU A 73 -8.63 -16.44 17.68
CA GLU A 73 -7.96 -16.50 18.98
C GLU A 73 -8.89 -16.95 20.10
N ARG A 74 -10.03 -16.26 20.24
CA ARG A 74 -10.89 -16.41 21.43
C ARG A 74 -11.78 -17.65 21.36
N VAL A 75 -12.23 -18.02 20.17
CA VAL A 75 -13.19 -19.12 19.98
C VAL A 75 -12.47 -20.41 19.65
N HIS A 76 -11.43 -20.37 18.79
CA HIS A 76 -10.70 -21.56 18.41
C HIS A 76 -9.43 -21.80 19.25
N GLY A 77 -9.10 -20.89 20.17
CA GLY A 77 -7.95 -21.03 21.07
C GLY A 77 -6.60 -20.98 20.35
N ILE A 78 -6.56 -20.42 19.14
CA ILE A 78 -5.32 -20.30 18.35
C ILE A 78 -4.54 -19.09 18.86
N ASP A 79 -3.35 -19.34 19.39
CA ASP A 79 -2.46 -18.27 19.85
C ASP A 79 -1.70 -17.63 18.67
N LEU A 80 -2.13 -16.42 18.28
CA LEU A 80 -1.48 -15.70 17.17
C LEU A 80 -0.08 -15.21 17.52
N ASP A 81 0.22 -14.95 18.80
CA ASP A 81 1.57 -14.57 19.24
C ASP A 81 2.53 -15.75 19.12
N GLN A 82 2.06 -16.96 19.43
CA GLN A 82 2.82 -18.18 19.18
C GLN A 82 3.09 -18.39 17.68
N ILE A 83 2.06 -18.23 16.82
CA ILE A 83 2.23 -18.34 15.36
C ILE A 83 3.24 -17.30 14.86
N ARG A 84 3.15 -16.07 15.34
CA ARG A 84 4.10 -15.01 15.01
C ARG A 84 5.52 -15.39 15.40
N ALA A 85 5.73 -15.94 16.58
CA ALA A 85 7.05 -16.40 17.05
C ALA A 85 7.62 -17.54 16.19
N GLN A 86 6.77 -18.45 15.70
CA GLN A 86 7.18 -19.51 14.78
C GLN A 86 7.62 -18.95 13.41
N MET A 87 6.95 -17.90 12.92
CA MET A 87 7.30 -17.26 11.65
C MET A 87 8.55 -16.38 11.76
N LEU A 88 8.75 -15.69 12.90
CA LEU A 88 9.82 -14.72 13.14
C LEU A 88 10.83 -15.24 14.16
N THR A 89 11.46 -16.37 13.87
CA THR A 89 12.60 -16.84 14.67
C THR A 89 13.76 -15.84 14.64
N PRO A 90 14.71 -15.85 15.60
CA PRO A 90 15.86 -14.95 15.58
C PRO A 90 16.64 -15.00 14.27
N ALA A 91 16.83 -16.21 13.72
CA ALA A 91 17.51 -16.40 12.44
C ALA A 91 16.74 -15.80 11.25
N VAL A 92 15.41 -15.98 11.19
CA VAL A 92 14.57 -15.41 10.12
C VAL A 92 14.54 -13.89 10.24
N THR A 93 14.44 -13.36 11.46
CA THR A 93 14.39 -11.92 11.72
C THR A 93 15.67 -11.22 11.25
N GLU A 94 16.85 -11.78 11.57
CA GLU A 94 18.12 -11.23 11.10
C GLU A 94 18.28 -11.31 9.58
N GLN A 95 17.82 -12.40 8.94
CA GLN A 95 17.83 -12.53 7.48
C GLN A 95 16.94 -11.47 6.82
N ILE A 96 15.73 -11.23 7.34
CA ILE A 96 14.83 -10.19 6.82
C ILE A 96 15.45 -8.80 7.02
N ARG A 97 16.06 -8.54 8.18
CA ARG A 97 16.72 -7.27 8.48
C ARG A 97 17.86 -6.97 7.51
N THR A 98 18.64 -7.99 7.17
CA THR A 98 19.81 -7.88 6.30
C THR A 98 19.43 -7.77 4.83
N LEU A 99 18.61 -8.69 4.33
CA LEU A 99 18.29 -8.79 2.91
C LEU A 99 17.21 -7.82 2.47
N ARG A 100 16.30 -7.43 3.39
CA ARG A 100 15.11 -6.60 3.17
C ARG A 100 14.07 -7.21 2.21
N SER A 101 14.48 -7.82 1.10
CA SER A 101 13.59 -8.47 0.13
C SER A 101 14.14 -9.86 -0.21
N CYS A 102 13.40 -10.91 0.14
CA CYS A 102 13.84 -12.29 -0.04
C CYS A 102 12.67 -13.29 0.03
N ARG A 103 12.94 -14.52 -0.41
CA ARG A 103 12.06 -15.68 -0.20
C ARG A 103 12.71 -16.60 0.82
N LEU A 104 12.08 -16.77 1.98
CA LEU A 104 12.65 -17.49 3.12
C LEU A 104 11.85 -18.77 3.41
N PRO A 105 12.43 -19.97 3.21
CA PRO A 105 11.80 -21.20 3.66
C PRO A 105 11.89 -21.32 5.19
N ILE A 106 10.75 -21.52 5.86
CA ILE A 106 10.67 -21.57 7.33
C ILE A 106 10.27 -22.95 7.88
N GLY A 107 10.33 -23.99 7.05
CA GLY A 107 9.98 -25.37 7.41
C GLY A 107 8.60 -25.80 6.88
N ASN A 108 8.29 -27.10 6.96
CA ASN A 108 7.01 -27.70 6.53
C ASN A 108 6.55 -27.33 5.10
N GLY A 109 7.50 -27.07 4.20
CA GLY A 109 7.20 -26.68 2.82
C GLY A 109 6.66 -25.25 2.67
N VAL A 110 6.77 -24.42 3.71
CA VAL A 110 6.30 -23.03 3.75
C VAL A 110 7.44 -22.06 3.43
N ILE A 111 7.13 -21.04 2.63
CA ILE A 111 8.04 -20.00 2.16
C ILE A 111 7.42 -18.63 2.46
N LEU A 112 8.12 -17.80 3.23
CA LEU A 112 7.76 -16.39 3.41
C LEU A 112 8.25 -15.59 2.20
N VAL A 113 7.37 -14.75 1.65
CA VAL A 113 7.74 -13.76 0.62
C VAL A 113 7.84 -12.41 1.29
N VAL A 114 9.05 -11.86 1.30
CA VAL A 114 9.39 -10.63 2.02
C VAL A 114 9.81 -9.57 1.03
N GLU A 115 9.28 -8.37 1.20
CA GLU A 115 9.58 -7.19 0.38
C GLU A 115 9.76 -5.97 1.28
N ALA A 116 10.88 -5.28 1.13
CA ALA A 116 11.23 -4.08 1.89
C ALA A 116 11.17 -4.24 3.43
N GLY A 117 11.34 -5.46 3.94
CA GLY A 117 11.29 -5.83 5.35
C GLY A 117 9.91 -6.29 5.84
N VAL A 118 8.93 -6.36 4.93
CA VAL A 118 7.54 -6.75 5.25
C VAL A 118 7.25 -8.12 4.66
N ILE A 119 6.71 -9.03 5.48
CA ILE A 119 6.18 -10.32 5.00
C ILE A 119 4.88 -10.02 4.25
N LYS A 120 4.87 -10.20 2.92
CA LYS A 120 3.73 -9.94 2.05
C LYS A 120 2.76 -11.11 1.96
N THR A 121 3.31 -12.32 1.91
CA THR A 121 2.51 -13.54 1.76
C THR A 121 3.30 -14.76 2.23
N VAL A 122 2.57 -15.84 2.46
CA VAL A 122 3.08 -17.16 2.83
C VAL A 122 2.73 -18.13 1.70
N ALA A 123 3.74 -18.61 0.99
CA ALA A 123 3.60 -19.57 -0.10
C ALA A 123 3.92 -20.98 0.37
N THR A 124 3.33 -21.99 -0.27
CA THR A 124 3.72 -23.40 -0.09
C THR A 124 4.46 -23.92 -1.32
N LYS A 125 5.35 -24.91 -1.19
CA LYS A 125 6.03 -25.54 -2.34
C LYS A 125 5.04 -26.01 -3.45
N ASP A 126 3.82 -26.39 -3.08
CA ASP A 126 2.74 -26.82 -4.00
C ASP A 126 1.84 -25.70 -4.56
N SER A 127 2.22 -24.42 -4.44
CA SER A 127 1.35 -23.30 -4.85
C SER A 127 1.00 -23.27 -6.36
N ARG A 128 1.66 -24.10 -7.19
CA ARG A 128 1.29 -24.31 -8.60
C ARG A 128 0.01 -25.16 -8.74
N GLU A 129 -0.24 -26.11 -7.84
CA GLU A 129 -1.42 -26.98 -7.91
C GLU A 129 -2.70 -26.30 -7.43
N LYS A 130 -2.64 -25.41 -6.42
CA LYS A 130 -3.85 -24.75 -5.90
C LYS A 130 -4.50 -23.80 -6.91
N ARG A 131 -3.73 -23.17 -7.80
CA ARG A 131 -4.28 -22.32 -8.88
C ARG A 131 -5.09 -23.12 -9.90
N ILE A 132 -4.73 -24.37 -10.18
CA ILE A 132 -5.48 -25.26 -11.07
C ILE A 132 -6.76 -25.76 -10.36
N ARG A 133 -6.67 -26.10 -9.07
CA ARG A 133 -7.80 -26.53 -8.23
C ARG A 133 -8.90 -25.47 -8.10
N GLN A 134 -8.54 -24.19 -8.01
CA GLN A 134 -9.52 -23.10 -7.86
C GLN A 134 -10.30 -22.78 -9.15
N VAL A 135 -9.72 -23.05 -10.32
CA VAL A 135 -10.38 -22.83 -11.62
C VAL A 135 -11.34 -23.97 -11.98
N HIS A 136 -11.06 -25.19 -11.52
CA HIS A 136 -11.82 -26.39 -11.91
C HIS A 136 -12.64 -27.04 -10.79
N GLY A 137 -12.55 -26.59 -9.54
CA GLY A 137 -13.43 -27.05 -8.45
C GLY A 137 -13.28 -28.52 -8.05
N LEU A 138 -12.18 -29.19 -8.43
CA LEU A 138 -11.98 -30.63 -8.20
C LEU A 138 -11.22 -30.91 -6.89
N ARG A 139 -11.61 -31.99 -6.19
CA ARG A 139 -10.94 -32.51 -4.99
C ARG A 139 -9.64 -33.23 -5.37
N PRO A 140 -8.65 -33.34 -4.44
CA PRO A 140 -7.34 -33.92 -4.74
C PRO A 140 -7.36 -35.36 -5.29
N VAL A 141 -8.36 -36.15 -4.92
CA VAL A 141 -8.54 -37.54 -5.40
C VAL A 141 -9.03 -37.58 -6.86
N GLU A 142 -9.79 -36.58 -7.28
CA GLU A 142 -10.39 -36.48 -8.62
C GLU A 142 -9.34 -36.06 -9.65
N VAL A 143 -8.39 -35.18 -9.27
CA VAL A 143 -7.26 -34.76 -10.12
C VAL A 143 -6.31 -35.94 -10.43
N ARG A 144 -6.04 -36.81 -9.44
CA ARG A 144 -5.17 -37.98 -9.63
C ARG A 144 -5.78 -39.04 -10.54
N ARG A 145 -7.11 -39.12 -10.63
CA ARG A 145 -7.81 -40.04 -11.54
C ARG A 145 -7.70 -39.59 -12.99
N LEU A 146 -7.89 -38.29 -13.25
CA LEU A 146 -7.80 -37.74 -14.60
C LEU A 146 -6.38 -37.87 -15.20
N GLN A 147 -5.35 -37.70 -14.38
CA GLN A 147 -3.96 -37.84 -14.83
C GLN A 147 -3.53 -39.29 -15.08
N ALA A 148 -4.23 -40.27 -14.50
CA ALA A 148 -3.96 -41.69 -14.73
C ALA A 148 -4.74 -42.27 -15.93
N GLU A 149 -5.66 -41.50 -16.51
CA GLU A 149 -6.43 -41.87 -17.70
C GLU A 149 -5.86 -41.23 -18.99
N GLU A 150 -4.87 -40.34 -18.86
CA GLU A 150 -4.16 -39.68 -19.98
C GLU A 150 -2.74 -40.24 -20.26
N GLU A 151 -2.32 -41.29 -19.54
CA GLU A 151 -1.10 -42.09 -19.82
C GLU A 151 -1.46 -43.48 -20.34
#